data_AF-A0A847RXI6-F1
#
_entry.id   AF-A0A847RXI6-F1
#
_cell.length_a   1.000
_cell.length_b   1.000
_cell.length_c   1.000
_cell.angle_alpha   90.00
_cell.angle_beta   90.00
_cell.angle_gamma   90.00
#
_symmetry.space_group_name_H-M   'P 1'
#
loop_
_entity.id
_entity.type
_entity.pdbx_description
1 polymer ?
#
loop_
_entity_poly.entity_id
_entity_poly.type
_entity_poly.pdbx_seq_one_letter_code
_entity_poly.pdbx_strand_id
1 'polypeptide(L)'
;MTINKICAGLALVLQLAVAGHASAQTTPPVMDVTTGLLTWVKHLNNDVDKYYKPEKGEDLSLHLKGLKEDLQVYMKTRKKLSDSLFRNNIAPGKKDPDRLEDLKTKMSAVMNHMRDVNDLVSNDLRKEGDKLNEEMYEALYGQQPRYLSFLEAFLDGAEVTKKDLAVDGSVHTQRLEECTALIASLQDKIDRKPKK
;
A
#
# COMPACT_ATOMS: atom_id res chain seq x y z
N MET A 1 16.86 -62.25 13.42
CA MET A 1 16.06 -61.22 14.13
C MET A 1 16.76 -59.85 14.09
N THR A 2 17.21 -59.43 12.90
CA THR A 2 18.12 -58.28 12.71
C THR A 2 17.69 -57.39 11.54
N ILE A 3 17.01 -57.93 10.53
CA ILE A 3 16.52 -57.18 9.36
C ILE A 3 15.31 -56.28 9.73
N ASN A 4 14.38 -56.77 10.57
CA ASN A 4 13.21 -55.98 11.01
C ASN A 4 13.57 -54.73 11.82
N LYS A 5 14.73 -54.71 12.50
CA LYS A 5 15.20 -53.55 13.28
C LYS A 5 15.81 -52.46 12.40
N ILE A 6 16.42 -52.85 11.28
CA ILE A 6 17.05 -51.93 10.31
C ILE A 6 15.96 -51.23 9.49
N CYS A 7 14.92 -51.95 9.07
CA CYS A 7 13.78 -51.35 8.35
C CYS A 7 13.00 -50.34 9.21
N ALA A 8 12.85 -50.60 10.52
CA ALA A 8 12.17 -49.67 11.43
C ALA A 8 12.97 -48.37 11.65
N GLY A 9 14.30 -48.46 11.74
CA GLY A 9 15.17 -47.28 11.87
C GLY A 9 15.17 -46.38 10.64
N LEU A 10 15.14 -46.97 9.43
CA LEU A 10 15.09 -46.23 8.17
C LEU A 10 13.74 -45.52 7.95
N ALA A 11 12.62 -46.15 8.37
CA ALA A 11 11.30 -45.53 8.32
C ALA A 11 11.19 -44.30 9.24
N LEU A 12 11.82 -44.34 10.42
CA LEU A 12 11.84 -43.22 11.37
C LEU A 12 12.66 -42.04 10.82
N VAL A 13 13.80 -42.30 10.17
CA VAL A 13 14.65 -41.27 9.55
C VAL A 13 13.96 -40.63 8.34
N LEU A 14 13.22 -41.40 7.53
CA LEU A 14 12.40 -40.84 6.45
C LEU A 14 11.25 -39.97 6.97
N GLN A 15 10.59 -40.35 8.07
CA GLN A 15 9.52 -39.54 8.66
C GLN A 15 10.04 -38.22 9.27
N LEU A 16 11.24 -38.23 9.85
CA LEU A 16 11.92 -37.01 10.33
C LEU A 16 12.37 -36.09 9.20
N ALA A 17 12.75 -36.63 8.03
CA ALA A 17 13.13 -35.83 6.86
C ALA A 17 11.94 -35.10 6.20
N VAL A 18 10.73 -35.65 6.30
CA VAL A 18 9.50 -35.02 5.75
C VAL A 18 8.88 -34.01 6.73
N ALA A 19 9.11 -34.15 8.03
CA ALA A 19 8.61 -33.21 9.04
C ALA A 19 9.25 -31.81 8.99
N GLY A 20 10.37 -31.64 8.26
CA GLY A 20 11.11 -30.38 8.15
C GLY A 20 10.55 -29.36 7.14
N HIS A 21 9.51 -29.70 6.37
CA HIS A 21 8.99 -28.81 5.31
C HIS A 21 7.51 -28.42 5.50
N ALA A 22 6.97 -28.58 6.71
CA ALA A 22 5.74 -27.87 7.07
C ALA A 22 6.08 -26.41 7.38
N SER A 23 6.50 -25.66 6.36
CA SER A 23 6.41 -24.21 6.39
C SER A 23 4.92 -23.90 6.58
N ALA A 24 4.51 -23.55 7.79
CA ALA A 24 3.23 -22.88 7.97
C ALA A 24 3.26 -21.68 7.01
N GLN A 25 2.51 -21.73 5.92
CA GLN A 25 2.32 -20.59 5.02
C GLN A 25 1.51 -19.56 5.80
N THR A 26 2.16 -18.81 6.67
CA THR A 26 1.61 -17.55 7.16
C THR A 26 1.56 -16.63 5.95
N THR A 27 0.36 -16.32 5.49
CA THR A 27 0.13 -15.29 4.47
C THR A 27 0.89 -14.04 4.90
N PRO A 28 1.75 -13.46 4.04
CA PRO A 28 2.51 -12.27 4.40
C PRO A 28 1.56 -11.14 4.84
N PRO A 29 1.94 -10.31 5.83
CA PRO A 29 1.03 -9.33 6.41
C PRO A 29 0.60 -8.27 5.39
N VAL A 30 -0.67 -7.87 5.48
CA VAL A 30 -1.29 -6.83 4.66
C VAL A 30 -1.55 -5.60 5.53
N MET A 31 -1.03 -4.43 5.16
CA MET A 31 -1.01 -3.25 6.03
C MET A 31 -2.21 -2.31 5.89
N ASP A 32 -3.00 -2.40 4.81
CA ASP A 32 -4.04 -1.41 4.45
C ASP A 32 -3.52 0.04 4.50
N VAL A 33 -2.67 0.36 3.54
CA VAL A 33 -2.04 1.68 3.40
C VAL A 33 -3.05 2.83 3.25
N THR A 34 -4.27 2.55 2.78
CA THR A 34 -5.27 3.58 2.49
C THR A 34 -5.82 4.26 3.74
N THR A 35 -5.81 3.55 4.87
CA THR A 35 -6.17 4.13 6.17
C THR A 35 -5.12 5.15 6.65
N GLY A 36 -3.84 4.81 6.50
CA GLY A 36 -2.73 5.72 6.83
C GLY A 36 -2.74 6.97 5.96
N LEU A 37 -2.87 6.79 4.63
CA LEU A 37 -2.96 7.90 3.67
C LEU A 37 -4.12 8.85 4.01
N LEU A 38 -5.31 8.31 4.26
CA LEU A 38 -6.48 9.12 4.59
C LEU A 38 -6.29 9.91 5.89
N THR A 39 -5.69 9.29 6.90
CA THR A 39 -5.43 9.93 8.20
C THR A 39 -4.48 11.10 8.03
N TRP A 40 -3.35 10.87 7.36
CA TRP A 40 -2.36 11.90 7.09
C TRP A 40 -2.93 13.06 6.25
N VAL A 41 -3.67 12.77 5.18
CA VAL A 41 -4.33 13.79 4.35
C VAL A 41 -5.39 14.58 5.13
N LYS A 42 -6.12 13.94 6.05
CA LYS A 42 -7.07 14.64 6.94
C LYS A 42 -6.35 15.63 7.84
N HIS A 43 -5.25 15.23 8.47
CA HIS A 43 -4.46 16.14 9.30
C HIS A 43 -3.87 17.27 8.46
N LEU A 44 -3.33 16.96 7.29
CA LEU A 44 -2.82 17.95 6.34
C LEU A 44 -3.89 19.00 5.96
N ASN A 45 -5.12 18.57 5.66
CA ASN A 45 -6.21 19.47 5.29
C ASN A 45 -6.74 20.30 6.48
N ASN A 46 -6.80 19.72 7.67
CA ASN A 46 -7.34 20.37 8.86
C ASN A 46 -6.37 21.38 9.48
N ASP A 47 -5.07 21.10 9.41
CA ASP A 47 -4.03 21.88 10.08
C ASP A 47 -3.34 22.91 9.17
N VAL A 48 -3.89 23.20 8.00
CA VAL A 48 -3.29 24.13 7.01
C VAL A 48 -2.91 25.48 7.61
N ASP A 49 -3.69 26.02 8.53
CA ASP A 49 -3.41 27.30 9.18
C ASP A 49 -2.19 27.25 10.10
N LYS A 50 -1.83 26.07 10.61
CA LYS A 50 -0.69 25.88 11.52
C LYS A 50 0.65 25.82 10.80
N TYR A 51 0.68 25.34 9.55
CA TYR A 51 1.92 25.11 8.83
C TYR A 51 2.09 25.98 7.57
N TYR A 52 1.02 26.54 7.01
CA TYR A 52 1.11 27.33 5.80
C TYR A 52 1.97 28.58 6.00
N LYS A 53 2.89 28.80 5.07
CA LYS A 53 3.70 30.02 4.98
C LYS A 53 3.63 30.56 3.54
N PRO A 54 3.36 31.86 3.32
CA PRO A 54 3.24 32.42 1.98
C PRO A 54 4.43 32.13 1.08
N GLU A 55 5.65 32.17 1.62
CA GLU A 55 6.89 31.88 0.90
C GLU A 55 7.03 30.42 0.42
N LYS A 56 6.21 29.50 0.93
CA LYS A 56 6.17 28.08 0.51
C LYS A 56 4.87 27.73 -0.23
N GLY A 57 3.98 28.70 -0.44
CA GLY A 57 2.61 28.44 -0.91
C GLY A 57 2.55 27.90 -2.34
N GLU A 58 3.41 28.40 -3.23
CA GLU A 58 3.49 27.95 -4.62
C GLU A 58 4.00 26.51 -4.71
N ASP A 59 5.14 26.21 -4.10
CA ASP A 59 5.71 24.87 -4.03
C ASP A 59 4.72 23.88 -3.41
N LEU A 60 4.08 24.26 -2.30
CA LEU A 60 3.11 23.40 -1.63
C LEU A 60 1.92 23.10 -2.56
N SER A 61 1.40 24.10 -3.28
CA SER A 61 0.31 23.89 -4.23
C SER A 61 0.71 22.98 -5.39
N LEU A 62 1.94 23.14 -5.91
CA LEU A 62 2.51 22.30 -6.96
C LEU A 62 2.62 20.83 -6.52
N HIS A 63 3.23 20.56 -5.36
CA HIS A 63 3.41 19.19 -4.87
C HIS A 63 2.10 18.54 -4.44
N LEU A 64 1.14 19.29 -3.90
CA LEU A 64 -0.22 18.80 -3.66
C LEU A 64 -0.94 18.42 -4.94
N LYS A 65 -0.72 19.17 -6.04
CA LYS A 65 -1.28 18.82 -7.35
C LYS A 65 -0.71 17.50 -7.85
N GLY A 66 0.62 17.34 -7.81
CA GLY A 66 1.29 16.10 -8.18
C GLY A 66 0.80 14.90 -7.36
N LEU A 67 0.76 15.05 -6.03
CA LEU A 67 0.24 14.03 -5.12
C LEU A 67 -1.19 13.61 -5.47
N LYS A 68 -2.07 14.58 -5.75
CA LYS A 68 -3.46 14.30 -6.15
C LYS A 68 -3.53 13.52 -7.45
N GLU A 69 -2.75 13.92 -8.46
CA GLU A 69 -2.71 13.27 -9.76
C GLU A 69 -2.21 11.83 -9.65
N ASP A 70 -1.14 11.59 -8.89
CA ASP A 70 -0.61 10.24 -8.66
C ASP A 70 -1.56 9.35 -7.85
N LEU A 71 -2.23 9.89 -6.83
CA LEU A 71 -3.27 9.16 -6.10
C LEU A 71 -4.43 8.77 -7.03
N GLN A 72 -4.84 9.66 -7.94
CA GLN A 72 -5.89 9.35 -8.93
C GLN A 72 -5.44 8.26 -9.91
N VAL A 73 -4.19 8.30 -10.37
CA VAL A 73 -3.63 7.28 -11.25
C VAL A 73 -3.57 5.94 -10.54
N TYR A 74 -3.01 5.90 -9.33
CA TYR A 74 -2.93 4.69 -8.50
C TYR A 74 -4.32 4.08 -8.26
N MET A 75 -5.28 4.90 -7.82
CA MET A 75 -6.67 4.50 -7.59
C MET A 75 -7.32 3.91 -8.85
N LYS A 76 -7.19 4.58 -10.01
CA LYS A 76 -7.76 4.10 -11.28
C LYS A 76 -7.15 2.76 -11.69
N THR A 77 -5.84 2.59 -11.54
CA THR A 77 -5.15 1.33 -11.82
C THR A 77 -5.69 0.21 -10.93
N ARG A 78 -5.74 0.43 -9.61
CA ARG A 78 -6.29 -0.55 -8.66
C ARG A 78 -7.72 -0.94 -9.00
N LYS A 79 -8.59 0.05 -9.23
CA LYS A 79 -10.00 -0.18 -9.56
C LYS A 79 -10.14 -1.02 -10.83
N LYS A 80 -9.40 -0.66 -11.89
CA LYS A 80 -9.42 -1.41 -13.16
C LYS A 80 -8.99 -2.86 -12.97
N LEU A 81 -7.95 -3.09 -12.16
CA LEU A 81 -7.46 -4.43 -11.85
C LEU A 81 -8.49 -5.22 -11.05
N SER A 82 -8.97 -4.68 -9.93
CA SER A 82 -10.03 -5.28 -9.11
C SER A 82 -11.24 -5.66 -9.96
N ASP A 83 -11.79 -4.71 -10.74
CA ASP A 83 -12.95 -4.95 -11.60
C ASP A 83 -12.67 -6.07 -12.64
N SER A 84 -11.44 -6.14 -13.17
CA SER A 84 -11.03 -7.21 -14.08
C SER A 84 -10.96 -8.59 -13.40
N LEU A 85 -10.41 -8.65 -12.19
CA LEU A 85 -10.34 -9.89 -11.40
C LEU A 85 -11.73 -10.45 -11.12
N PHE A 86 -12.68 -9.57 -10.72
CA PHE A 86 -14.06 -9.96 -10.46
C PHE A 86 -14.81 -10.40 -11.72
N ARG A 87 -14.70 -9.65 -12.83
CA ARG A 87 -15.38 -9.99 -14.08
C ARG A 87 -14.92 -11.32 -14.68
N ASN A 88 -13.63 -11.64 -14.56
CA ASN A 88 -13.05 -12.83 -15.17
C ASN A 88 -12.98 -14.03 -14.21
N ASN A 89 -13.48 -13.89 -12.96
CA ASN A 89 -13.45 -14.92 -11.92
C ASN A 89 -12.07 -15.58 -11.77
N ILE A 90 -11.01 -14.76 -11.76
CA ILE A 90 -9.63 -15.25 -11.69
C ILE A 90 -9.41 -15.89 -10.31
N ALA A 91 -8.95 -17.14 -10.31
CA ALA A 91 -8.69 -17.88 -9.09
C ALA A 91 -7.45 -17.32 -8.34
N PRO A 92 -7.46 -17.33 -6.99
CA PRO A 92 -6.27 -17.07 -6.18
C PRO A 92 -5.10 -17.99 -6.57
N GLY A 93 -3.87 -17.53 -6.32
CA GLY A 93 -2.64 -18.28 -6.61
C GLY A 93 -2.07 -18.06 -8.02
N LYS A 94 -2.81 -17.43 -8.94
CA LYS A 94 -2.27 -17.02 -10.24
C LYS A 94 -1.48 -15.72 -10.11
N LYS A 95 -0.15 -15.82 -10.23
CA LYS A 95 0.73 -14.64 -10.24
C LYS A 95 0.52 -13.77 -11.48
N ASP A 96 0.59 -12.46 -11.27
CA ASP A 96 0.63 -11.45 -12.31
C ASP A 96 1.67 -10.37 -11.93
N PRO A 97 2.97 -10.68 -12.12
CA PRO A 97 4.06 -9.82 -11.68
C PRO A 97 4.08 -8.46 -12.39
N ASP A 98 3.63 -8.40 -13.65
CA ASP A 98 3.60 -7.15 -14.42
C ASP A 98 2.59 -6.17 -13.83
N ARG A 99 1.41 -6.66 -13.42
CA ARG A 99 0.40 -5.83 -12.76
C ARG A 99 0.80 -5.45 -11.34
N LEU A 100 1.49 -6.35 -10.64
CA LEU A 100 2.05 -6.03 -9.34
C LEU A 100 3.07 -4.90 -9.47
N GLU A 101 4.03 -5.00 -10.39
CA GLU A 101 5.05 -3.98 -10.61
C GLU A 101 4.46 -2.63 -11.05
N ASP A 102 3.40 -2.64 -11.87
CA ASP A 102 2.66 -1.42 -12.22
C ASP A 102 2.09 -0.74 -10.96
N LEU A 103 1.47 -1.48 -10.04
CA LEU A 103 0.97 -0.94 -8.77
C LEU A 103 2.09 -0.38 -7.91
N LYS A 104 3.21 -1.11 -7.76
CA LYS A 104 4.38 -0.65 -7.00
C LYS A 104 4.95 0.64 -7.56
N THR A 105 5.06 0.73 -8.89
CA THR A 105 5.53 1.93 -9.58
C THR A 105 4.62 3.13 -9.30
N LYS A 106 3.29 2.94 -9.39
CA LYS A 106 2.34 4.02 -9.11
C LYS A 106 2.34 4.45 -7.64
N MET A 107 2.47 3.52 -6.71
CA MET A 107 2.62 3.87 -5.30
C MET A 107 3.94 4.62 -5.04
N SER A 108 5.02 4.24 -5.71
CA SER A 108 6.31 4.94 -5.56
C SER A 108 6.23 6.41 -5.99
N ALA A 109 5.42 6.71 -7.02
CA ALA A 109 5.14 8.09 -7.42
C ALA A 109 4.37 8.85 -6.32
N VAL A 110 3.32 8.25 -5.75
CA VAL A 110 2.60 8.79 -4.58
C VAL A 110 3.56 9.08 -3.43
N MET A 111 4.42 8.12 -3.08
CA MET A 111 5.41 8.27 -2.01
C MET A 111 6.38 9.44 -2.25
N ASN A 112 6.81 9.64 -3.50
CA ASN A 112 7.72 10.74 -3.84
C ASN A 112 7.05 12.10 -3.61
N HIS A 113 5.83 12.30 -4.11
CA HIS A 113 5.11 13.55 -3.86
C HIS A 113 4.68 13.72 -2.40
N MET A 114 4.48 12.64 -1.66
CA MET A 114 4.32 12.73 -0.21
C MET A 114 5.56 13.31 0.47
N ARG A 115 6.77 12.88 0.08
CA ARG A 115 8.02 13.44 0.63
C ARG A 115 8.14 14.93 0.33
N ASP A 116 7.86 15.33 -0.92
CA ASP A 116 7.89 16.74 -1.30
C ASP A 116 6.92 17.59 -0.44
N VAL A 117 5.72 17.09 -0.16
CA VAL A 117 4.76 17.75 0.72
C VAL A 117 5.26 17.77 2.18
N ASN A 118 5.84 16.67 2.68
CA ASN A 118 6.40 16.57 4.03
C ASN A 118 7.48 17.63 4.31
N ASP A 119 8.27 18.00 3.30
CA ASP A 119 9.31 19.03 3.42
C ASP A 119 8.75 20.46 3.59
N LEU A 120 7.47 20.66 3.28
CA LEU A 120 6.82 21.96 3.29
C LEU A 120 5.88 22.19 4.47
N VAL A 121 5.57 21.15 5.25
CA VAL A 121 4.62 21.19 6.37
C VAL A 121 5.33 21.32 7.74
N SER A 122 4.54 21.31 8.82
CA SER A 122 5.06 21.32 10.20
C SER A 122 5.83 20.03 10.52
N ASN A 123 6.72 20.09 11.52
CA ASN A 123 7.51 18.94 11.94
C ASN A 123 6.67 17.73 12.36
N ASP A 124 5.50 17.96 12.97
CA ASP A 124 4.62 16.85 13.41
C ASP A 124 3.98 16.15 12.22
N LEU A 125 3.45 16.91 11.24
CA LEU A 125 2.91 16.37 10.00
C LEU A 125 3.97 15.69 9.14
N ARG A 126 5.18 16.26 9.12
CA ARG A 126 6.34 15.68 8.45
C ARG A 126 6.67 14.31 9.04
N LYS A 127 6.82 14.20 10.37
CA LYS A 127 7.11 12.93 11.04
C LYS A 127 6.05 11.86 10.76
N GLU A 128 4.77 12.25 10.79
CA GLU A 128 3.66 11.35 10.45
C GLU A 128 3.77 10.86 9.01
N GLY A 129 3.96 11.77 8.06
CA GLY A 129 4.09 11.44 6.64
C GLY A 129 5.35 10.62 6.32
N ASP A 130 6.47 10.92 6.97
CA ASP A 130 7.75 10.22 6.78
C ASP A 130 7.66 8.79 7.30
N LYS A 131 7.04 8.60 8.48
CA LYS A 131 6.77 7.26 9.02
C LYS A 131 5.89 6.44 8.07
N LEU A 132 4.82 7.04 7.54
CA LEU A 132 3.95 6.37 6.57
C LEU A 132 4.72 6.02 5.28
N ASN A 133 5.59 6.92 4.80
CA ASN A 133 6.47 6.66 3.66
C ASN A 133 7.45 5.53 3.92
N GLU A 134 8.01 5.44 5.12
CA GLU A 134 8.90 4.35 5.52
C GLU A 134 8.15 3.01 5.57
N GLU A 135 6.97 2.98 6.18
CA GLU A 135 6.08 1.81 6.20
C GLU A 135 5.73 1.32 4.79
N MET A 136 5.43 2.24 3.86
CA MET A 136 5.21 1.90 2.46
C MET A 136 6.46 1.37 1.77
N TYR A 137 7.61 2.01 2.01
CA TYR A 137 8.89 1.59 1.45
C TYR A 137 9.27 0.17 1.90
N GLU A 138 9.14 -0.11 3.20
CA GLU A 138 9.38 -1.44 3.75
C GLU A 138 8.45 -2.49 3.13
N ALA A 139 7.19 -2.15 2.85
CA ALA A 139 6.27 -3.08 2.21
C ALA A 139 6.62 -3.34 0.73
N LEU A 140 7.05 -2.32 0.00
CA LEU A 140 7.38 -2.45 -1.42
C LEU A 140 8.73 -3.12 -1.68
N TYR A 141 9.72 -2.80 -0.85
CA TYR A 141 11.14 -3.06 -1.09
C TYR A 141 11.88 -3.72 0.10
N GLY A 142 11.18 -3.96 1.21
CA GLY A 142 11.78 -4.60 2.38
C GLY A 142 12.15 -6.07 2.13
N GLN A 143 13.02 -6.60 3.00
CA GLN A 143 13.49 -7.98 2.90
C GLN A 143 12.41 -9.02 3.27
N GLN A 144 11.45 -8.63 4.11
CA GLN A 144 10.32 -9.49 4.46
C GLN A 144 9.15 -9.20 3.51
N PRO A 145 8.50 -10.23 2.94
CA PRO A 145 7.32 -10.00 2.12
C PRO A 145 6.23 -9.35 2.98
N ARG A 146 5.77 -8.19 2.57
CA ARG A 146 4.59 -7.49 3.10
C ARG A 146 3.86 -6.89 1.91
N TYR A 147 2.56 -6.66 2.05
CA TYR A 147 1.78 -6.07 0.97
C TYR A 147 1.04 -4.84 1.47
N LEU A 148 0.92 -3.83 0.60
CA LEU A 148 0.15 -2.64 0.92
C LEU A 148 -1.35 -2.92 0.93
N SER A 149 -1.76 -3.99 0.23
CA SER A 149 -3.16 -4.36 0.12
C SER A 149 -3.36 -5.83 -0.30
N PHE A 150 -4.59 -6.32 -0.18
CA PHE A 150 -4.96 -7.68 -0.60
C PHE A 150 -4.89 -7.87 -2.11
N LEU A 151 -5.15 -6.81 -2.90
CA LEU A 151 -4.91 -6.83 -4.34
C LEU A 151 -3.45 -7.16 -4.69
N GLU A 152 -2.47 -6.55 -4.02
CA GLU A 152 -1.05 -6.85 -4.27
C GLU A 152 -0.68 -8.28 -3.86
N ALA A 153 -1.17 -8.70 -2.68
CA ALA A 153 -0.98 -10.08 -2.22
C ALA A 153 -1.52 -11.09 -3.24
N PHE A 154 -2.71 -10.83 -3.80
CA PHE A 154 -3.31 -11.68 -4.84
C PHE A 154 -2.45 -11.72 -6.11
N LEU A 155 -1.94 -10.57 -6.56
CA LEU A 155 -1.10 -10.49 -7.76
C LEU A 155 0.25 -11.20 -7.58
N ASP A 156 0.78 -11.29 -6.35
CA ASP A 156 1.94 -12.12 -6.05
C ASP A 156 1.60 -13.62 -5.83
N GLY A 157 0.34 -14.00 -6.04
CA GLY A 157 -0.13 -15.38 -5.93
C GLY A 157 -0.33 -15.86 -4.49
N ALA A 158 -0.48 -14.94 -3.52
CA ALA A 158 -0.92 -15.32 -2.18
C ALA A 158 -2.37 -15.81 -2.20
N GLU A 159 -2.71 -16.68 -1.25
CA GLU A 159 -4.10 -17.07 -1.02
C GLU A 159 -4.86 -15.91 -0.38
N VAL A 160 -5.74 -15.28 -1.16
CA VAL A 160 -6.58 -14.15 -0.74
C VAL A 160 -8.03 -14.52 -0.99
N THR A 161 -8.91 -14.24 -0.01
CA THR A 161 -10.33 -14.56 -0.17
C THR A 161 -11.03 -13.56 -1.10
N LYS A 162 -12.12 -14.00 -1.74
CA LYS A 162 -13.00 -13.09 -2.52
C LYS A 162 -13.53 -11.93 -1.67
N LYS A 163 -13.75 -12.15 -0.37
CA LYS A 163 -14.18 -11.12 0.57
C LYS A 163 -13.11 -10.04 0.74
N ASP A 164 -11.86 -10.45 0.93
CA ASP A 164 -10.74 -9.51 1.11
C ASP A 164 -10.52 -8.66 -0.14
N LEU A 165 -10.59 -9.27 -1.32
CA LEU A 165 -10.56 -8.54 -2.60
C LEU A 165 -11.75 -7.59 -2.76
N ALA A 166 -12.94 -7.95 -2.27
CA ALA A 166 -14.12 -7.11 -2.41
C ALA A 166 -14.05 -5.89 -1.49
N VAL A 167 -13.55 -6.07 -0.27
CA VAL A 167 -13.25 -4.99 0.67
C VAL A 167 -12.17 -4.07 0.08
N ASP A 168 -11.09 -4.64 -0.46
CA ASP A 168 -10.02 -3.88 -1.10
C ASP A 168 -10.56 -3.06 -2.29
N GLY A 169 -11.29 -3.70 -3.21
CA GLY A 169 -11.85 -3.03 -4.39
C GLY A 169 -12.88 -1.94 -4.09
N SER A 170 -13.53 -1.97 -2.92
CA SER A 170 -14.55 -1.00 -2.51
C SER A 170 -14.01 0.05 -1.53
N VAL A 171 -13.69 -0.37 -0.31
CA VAL A 171 -13.31 0.51 0.80
C VAL A 171 -12.00 1.24 0.51
N HIS A 172 -11.00 0.56 -0.03
CA HIS A 172 -9.72 1.23 -0.33
C HIS A 172 -9.89 2.25 -1.46
N THR A 173 -10.68 1.93 -2.48
CA THR A 173 -11.04 2.88 -3.55
C THR A 173 -11.73 4.12 -2.96
N GLN A 174 -12.74 3.94 -2.11
CA GLN A 174 -13.46 5.06 -1.48
C GLN A 174 -12.53 5.95 -0.65
N ARG A 175 -11.60 5.37 0.12
CA ARG A 175 -10.63 6.14 0.91
C ARG A 175 -9.67 6.94 0.03
N LEU A 176 -9.23 6.37 -1.10
CA LEU A 176 -8.40 7.10 -2.07
C LEU A 176 -9.18 8.24 -2.73
N GLU A 177 -10.45 8.03 -3.07
CA GLU A 177 -11.35 9.09 -3.54
C GLU A 177 -11.44 10.23 -2.50
N GLU A 178 -11.67 9.88 -1.23
CA GLU A 178 -11.70 10.85 -0.13
C GLU A 178 -10.37 11.61 0.02
N CYS A 179 -9.23 10.93 -0.10
CA CYS A 179 -7.91 11.58 -0.11
C CYS A 179 -7.82 12.64 -1.21
N THR A 180 -8.20 12.30 -2.44
CA THR A 180 -8.11 13.23 -3.58
C THR A 180 -9.04 14.43 -3.41
N ALA A 181 -10.23 14.24 -2.82
CA ALA A 181 -11.17 15.31 -2.51
C ALA A 181 -10.64 16.24 -1.41
N LEU A 182 -10.04 15.68 -0.35
CA LEU A 182 -9.42 16.45 0.73
C LEU A 182 -8.21 17.27 0.23
N ILE A 183 -7.39 16.70 -0.65
CA ILE A 183 -6.28 17.44 -1.27
C ILE A 183 -6.81 18.58 -2.14
N ALA A 184 -7.85 18.36 -2.94
CA ALA A 184 -8.48 19.44 -3.70
C ALA A 184 -9.00 20.56 -2.79
N SER A 185 -9.69 20.20 -1.70
CA SER A 185 -10.15 21.16 -0.69
C SER A 185 -9.00 21.94 -0.05
N LEU A 186 -7.87 21.28 0.21
CA LEU A 186 -6.67 21.92 0.74
C LEU A 186 -6.07 22.91 -0.26
N GLN A 187 -6.00 22.56 -1.54
CA GLN A 187 -5.55 23.45 -2.60
C GLN A 187 -6.42 24.71 -2.67
N ASP A 188 -7.75 24.56 -2.63
CA ASP A 188 -8.69 25.69 -2.60
C ASP A 188 -8.46 26.60 -1.38
N LYS A 189 -8.15 26.02 -0.21
CA LYS A 189 -7.82 26.80 0.99
C LYS A 189 -6.53 27.58 0.81
N ILE A 190 -5.51 26.97 0.22
CA ILE A 190 -4.21 27.61 -0.05
C ILE A 190 -4.36 28.74 -1.06
N ASP A 191 -5.12 28.54 -2.14
CA ASP A 191 -5.31 29.57 -3.18
C ASP A 191 -6.05 30.82 -2.68
N ARG A 192 -6.87 30.67 -1.63
CA ARG A 192 -7.54 31.80 -0.95
C ARG A 192 -6.63 32.55 0.01
N LYS A 193 -5.46 32.02 0.36
CA LYS A 193 -4.51 32.70 1.25
C LYS A 193 -3.74 33.78 0.49
N PRO A 194 -3.38 34.89 1.15
CA PRO A 194 -2.62 35.96 0.50
C PRO A 194 -1.28 35.43 -0.02
N LYS A 195 -1.04 35.64 -1.32
CA LYS A 195 0.24 35.39 -1.99
C LYS A 195 1.09 36.65 -1.83
N LYS A 196 2.34 36.50 -1.40
CA LYS A 196 3.26 37.62 -1.16
C LYS A 196 3.69 38.27 -2.47
#